data_AF-A0A1V1WSY2-F1
#
_entry.id   AF-A0A1V1WSY2-F1
#
_cell.length_a   1.000
_cell.length_b   1.000
_cell.length_c   1.000
_cell.angle_alpha   90.00
_cell.angle_beta   90.00
_cell.angle_gamma   90.00
#
_symmetry.space_group_name_H-M   'P 1'
#
loop_
_entity.id
_entity.type
_entity.pdbx_description
1 polymer ?
#
loop_
_entity_poly.entity_id
_entity_poly.type
_entity_poly.pdbx_seq_one_letter_code
_entity_poly.pdbx_strand_id
1 'polypeptide(L)'
;MPLPLGHAAIGLTTYEVCSKSESVFHRWKVILFVVILANLPDIDVILGLLFRGNGSVFHRGPTHSLFFALLMGFVASIAWKCWSQIPRLGFGKCFLLTFSHVVADLFLTASEVSLFWPFEVNWTTGYCGWGDILGTVFLQAFQDIGIIIGCIVIMIIKQLVRKSSRRWNPYWPFYRPAFDISSIRLIGRRKR
;
A
#
# COMPACT_ATOMS: atom_id res chain seq x y z
N MET A 1 2.09 -15.16 11.21
CA MET A 1 1.77 -13.73 11.05
C MET A 1 2.58 -13.21 9.88
N PRO A 2 2.00 -12.41 8.99
CA PRO A 2 2.78 -11.74 7.97
C PRO A 2 3.81 -10.86 8.67
N LEU A 3 5.06 -10.88 8.21
CA LEU A 3 6.05 -9.91 8.67
C LEU A 3 5.94 -8.64 7.82
N PRO A 4 6.70 -7.58 8.12
CA PRO A 4 6.59 -6.30 7.41
C PRO A 4 6.72 -6.42 5.88
N LEU A 5 7.46 -7.43 5.39
CA LEU A 5 7.62 -7.70 3.97
C LEU A 5 6.35 -8.29 3.34
N GLY A 6 5.69 -9.22 4.04
CA GLY A 6 4.39 -9.78 3.67
C GLY A 6 3.32 -8.71 3.60
N HIS A 7 3.24 -7.83 4.61
CA HIS A 7 2.33 -6.69 4.61
C HIS A 7 2.63 -5.71 3.45
N ALA A 8 3.90 -5.42 3.19
CA ALA A 8 4.30 -4.62 2.03
C ALA A 8 3.85 -5.25 0.70
N ALA A 9 4.00 -6.56 0.54
CA ALA A 9 3.57 -7.28 -0.66
C ALA A 9 2.05 -7.24 -0.86
N ILE A 10 1.28 -7.42 0.23
CA ILE A 10 -0.18 -7.32 0.23
C ILE A 10 -0.61 -5.89 -0.13
N GLY A 11 0.02 -4.87 0.44
CA GLY A 11 -0.24 -3.47 0.14
C GLY A 11 0.03 -3.12 -1.33
N LEU A 12 1.16 -3.57 -1.87
CA LEU A 12 1.50 -3.37 -3.29
C LEU A 12 0.49 -4.06 -4.22
N THR A 13 0.09 -5.28 -3.88
CA THR A 13 -0.93 -6.03 -4.64
C THR A 13 -2.28 -5.33 -4.59
N THR A 14 -2.68 -4.86 -3.42
CA THR A 14 -3.92 -4.08 -3.21
C THR A 14 -3.91 -2.80 -4.05
N TYR A 15 -2.79 -2.07 -4.03
CA TYR A 15 -2.62 -0.87 -4.84
C TYR A 15 -2.73 -1.17 -6.34
N GLU A 16 -2.06 -2.23 -6.79
CA GLU A 16 -2.09 -2.67 -8.18
C GLU A 16 -3.53 -3.01 -8.57
N VAL A 17 -4.22 -3.90 -7.85
CA VAL A 17 -5.61 -4.31 -8.14
C VAL A 17 -6.55 -3.11 -8.20
N CYS A 18 -6.43 -2.15 -7.29
CA CYS A 18 -7.26 -0.94 -7.27
C CYS A 18 -6.87 0.11 -8.33
N SER A 19 -5.70 -0.03 -8.96
CA SER A 19 -5.19 0.93 -9.93
C SER A 19 -5.49 0.49 -11.37
N LYS A 20 -6.16 1.39 -12.10
CA LYS A 20 -6.47 1.24 -13.55
C LYS A 20 -5.28 1.56 -14.47
N SER A 21 -4.25 2.24 -13.94
CA SER A 21 -3.09 2.73 -14.70
C SER A 21 -2.12 1.61 -15.13
N GLU A 22 -1.21 1.93 -16.04
CA GLU A 22 -0.02 1.12 -16.35
C GLU A 22 0.86 0.90 -15.10
N SER A 23 1.64 -0.17 -15.13
CA SER A 23 2.44 -0.76 -14.06
C SER A 23 3.13 0.24 -13.11
N VAL A 24 2.95 0.02 -11.81
CA VAL A 24 3.40 0.88 -10.70
C VAL A 24 4.91 0.83 -10.49
N PHE A 25 5.56 -0.20 -11.04
CA PHE A 25 7.00 -0.44 -10.91
C PHE A 25 7.88 0.70 -11.44
N HIS A 26 7.35 1.58 -12.29
CA HIS A 26 8.08 2.75 -12.78
C HIS A 26 8.05 3.98 -11.84
N ARG A 27 7.28 3.93 -10.74
CA ARG A 27 7.11 5.06 -9.82
C ARG A 27 7.57 4.70 -8.41
N TRP A 28 8.89 4.71 -8.19
CA TRP A 28 9.50 4.35 -6.90
C TRP A 28 8.89 5.12 -5.71
N LYS A 29 8.51 6.40 -5.87
CA LYS A 29 7.85 7.19 -4.81
C LYS A 29 6.49 6.61 -4.40
N VAL A 30 5.73 6.08 -5.36
CA VAL A 30 4.45 5.43 -5.10
C VAL A 30 4.67 4.11 -4.37
N ILE A 31 5.65 3.31 -4.83
CA ILE A 31 6.02 2.05 -4.16
C ILE A 31 6.40 2.33 -2.71
N LEU A 32 7.31 3.27 -2.47
CA LEU A 32 7.73 3.64 -1.12
C LEU A 32 6.55 4.10 -0.26
N PHE A 33 5.69 4.96 -0.80
CA PHE A 33 4.51 5.44 -0.07
C PHE A 33 3.53 4.31 0.26
N VAL A 34 3.33 3.35 -0.65
CA VAL A 34 2.49 2.17 -0.43
C VAL A 34 3.08 1.28 0.66
N VAL A 35 4.39 1.01 0.61
CA VAL A 35 5.08 0.18 1.62
C VAL A 35 4.98 0.80 3.01
N ILE A 36 5.16 2.11 3.11
CA ILE A 36 4.99 2.84 4.38
C ILE A 36 3.55 2.72 4.88
N LEU A 37 2.55 2.98 4.03
CA LEU A 37 1.14 2.91 4.42
C LEU A 37 0.68 1.51 4.83
N ALA A 38 1.20 0.48 4.16
CA ALA A 38 0.88 -0.91 4.43
C ALA A 38 1.51 -1.44 5.73
N ASN A 39 2.54 -0.78 6.25
CA ASN A 39 3.18 -1.12 7.53
C ASN A 39 2.86 -0.10 8.63
N LEU A 40 2.04 0.90 8.33
CA LEU A 40 1.73 1.97 9.26
C LEU A 40 1.06 1.48 10.57
N PRO A 41 0.19 0.44 10.57
CA PRO A 41 -0.37 -0.07 11.82
C PRO A 41 0.68 -0.59 12.81
N ASP A 42 1.77 -1.18 12.33
CA ASP A 42 2.88 -1.71 13.14
C ASP A 42 3.79 -0.62 13.74
N ILE A 43 3.49 0.66 13.55
CA ILE A 43 4.22 1.74 14.21
C ILE A 43 4.11 1.64 15.74
N ASP A 44 3.05 1.01 16.24
CA ASP A 44 2.85 0.71 17.67
C ASP A 44 3.97 -0.15 18.26
N VAL A 45 4.57 -1.06 17.48
CA VAL A 45 5.73 -1.87 17.90
C VAL A 45 6.93 -0.98 18.17
N ILE A 46 7.21 -0.02 17.28
CA ILE A 46 8.30 0.94 17.44
C ILE A 46 8.05 1.83 18.65
N LEU A 47 6.81 2.30 18.84
CA LEU A 47 6.43 3.08 20.03
C LEU A 47 6.61 2.26 21.32
N GLY A 48 6.22 0.98 21.33
CA GLY A 48 6.40 0.07 22.46
C GLY A 48 7.87 -0.09 22.84
N LEU A 49 8.75 -0.26 21.85
CA LEU A 49 10.19 -0.30 22.08
C LEU A 49 10.75 1.01 22.64
N LEU A 50 10.40 2.14 22.04
CA LEU A 50 10.96 3.44 22.42
C LEU A 50 10.53 3.85 23.84
N PHE A 51 9.27 3.62 24.21
CA PHE A 51 8.74 4.06 25.50
C PHE A 51 8.82 3.02 26.62
N ARG A 52 8.81 1.72 26.28
CA ARG A 52 8.72 0.63 27.28
C ARG A 52 9.79 -0.44 27.12
N GLY A 53 10.67 -0.32 26.11
CA GLY A 53 11.68 -1.33 25.81
C GLY A 53 11.11 -2.65 25.27
N ASN A 54 9.81 -2.71 24.97
CA ASN A 54 9.12 -3.92 24.54
C ASN A 54 8.10 -3.59 23.45
N GLY A 55 8.36 -4.09 22.24
CA GLY A 55 7.51 -3.85 21.07
C GLY A 55 6.15 -4.53 21.14
N SER A 56 5.96 -5.56 21.97
CA SER A 56 4.68 -6.25 22.09
C SER A 56 3.63 -5.46 22.88
N VAL A 57 4.06 -4.49 23.72
CA VAL A 57 3.18 -3.82 24.70
C VAL A 57 1.99 -3.11 24.06
N PHE A 58 2.20 -2.47 22.91
CA PHE A 58 1.14 -1.75 22.21
C PHE A 58 0.70 -2.46 20.92
N HIS A 59 1.33 -3.58 20.57
CA HIS A 59 1.10 -4.24 19.30
C HIS A 59 -0.31 -4.84 19.24
N ARG A 60 -1.00 -4.64 18.11
CA ARG A 60 -2.40 -5.06 17.81
C ARG A 60 -3.49 -4.28 18.54
N GLY A 61 -3.10 -3.21 19.19
CA GLY A 61 -3.99 -2.29 19.87
C GLY A 61 -4.69 -1.32 18.92
N PRO A 62 -4.87 -0.03 19.31
CA PRO A 62 -5.64 0.95 18.56
C PRO A 62 -5.22 1.15 17.10
N THR A 63 -3.95 0.93 16.75
CA THR A 63 -3.45 1.08 15.38
C THR A 63 -3.98 0.01 14.43
N HIS A 64 -4.41 -1.14 14.94
CA HIS A 64 -4.97 -2.25 14.17
C HIS A 64 -6.50 -2.17 14.08
N SER A 65 -7.04 -0.97 14.12
CA SER A 65 -8.49 -0.72 14.09
C SER A 65 -8.96 -0.14 12.76
N LEU A 66 -10.25 -0.35 12.47
CA LEU A 66 -10.90 0.30 11.34
C LEU A 66 -10.86 1.83 11.46
N PHE A 67 -11.04 2.35 12.69
CA PHE A 67 -10.99 3.78 12.95
C PHE A 67 -9.61 4.37 12.63
N PHE A 68 -8.53 3.70 13.04
CA PHE A 68 -7.17 4.12 12.70
C PHE A 68 -6.92 4.08 11.19
N ALA A 69 -7.37 3.03 10.50
CA ALA A 69 -7.23 2.94 9.04
C ALA A 69 -7.97 4.08 8.31
N LEU A 70 -9.17 4.45 8.78
CA LEU A 70 -9.92 5.60 8.24
C LEU A 70 -9.19 6.92 8.49
N LEU A 71 -8.75 7.16 9.73
CA LEU A 71 -8.06 8.39 10.11
C LEU A 71 -6.73 8.55 9.34
N MET A 72 -5.88 7.52 9.36
CA MET A 72 -4.59 7.58 8.69
C MET A 72 -4.72 7.55 7.17
N GLY A 73 -5.72 6.85 6.63
CA GLY A 73 -6.06 6.92 5.21
C GLY A 73 -6.43 8.34 4.78
N PHE A 74 -7.19 9.08 5.61
CA PHE A 74 -7.52 10.47 5.37
C PHE A 74 -6.27 11.37 5.43
N VAL A 75 -5.48 11.29 6.50
CA VAL A 75 -4.24 12.06 6.67
C VAL A 75 -3.28 11.83 5.49
N ALA A 76 -3.08 10.57 5.10
CA ALA A 76 -2.23 10.22 3.97
C ALA A 76 -2.73 10.77 2.63
N SER A 77 -4.05 10.85 2.43
CA SER A 77 -4.63 11.39 1.20
C SER A 77 -4.41 12.90 1.02
N ILE A 78 -4.16 13.62 2.11
CA ILE A 78 -3.89 15.08 2.10
C ILE A 78 -2.41 15.41 2.32
N ALA A 79 -1.57 14.43 2.69
CA ALA A 79 -0.16 14.64 3.02
C ALA A 79 0.66 15.29 1.89
N TRP A 80 0.29 15.07 0.63
CA TRP A 80 0.90 15.72 -0.53
C TRP A 80 0.80 17.26 -0.51
N LYS A 81 -0.18 17.83 0.21
CA LYS A 81 -0.30 19.28 0.40
C LYS A 81 0.80 19.84 1.30
N CYS A 82 1.26 19.05 2.26
CA CYS A 82 2.32 19.43 3.18
C CYS A 82 3.71 19.13 2.60
N TRP A 83 3.82 18.09 1.76
CA TRP A 83 5.08 17.68 1.17
C TRP A 83 4.92 17.24 -0.28
N SER A 84 5.47 18.04 -1.21
CA SER A 84 5.39 17.82 -2.66
C SER A 84 6.02 16.50 -3.15
N GLN A 85 6.83 15.83 -2.33
CA GLN A 85 7.43 14.54 -2.67
C GLN A 85 6.44 13.37 -2.49
N ILE A 86 5.35 13.57 -1.74
CA ILE A 86 4.34 12.54 -1.49
C ILE A 86 3.42 12.41 -2.71
N PRO A 87 3.21 11.19 -3.23
CA PRO A 87 2.32 10.98 -4.36
C PRO A 87 0.87 11.30 -4.00
N ARG A 88 0.15 11.93 -4.92
CA ARG A 88 -1.28 12.21 -4.76
C ARG A 88 -2.10 10.94 -4.94
N LEU A 89 -2.45 10.29 -3.84
CA LEU A 89 -3.39 9.17 -3.79
C LEU A 89 -4.73 9.60 -3.19
N GLY A 90 -5.82 9.05 -3.71
CA GLY A 90 -7.16 9.31 -3.18
C GLY A 90 -7.39 8.57 -1.86
N PHE A 91 -8.26 9.12 -1.02
CA PHE A 91 -8.63 8.57 0.29
C PHE A 91 -8.91 7.06 0.26
N GLY A 92 -9.76 6.60 -0.66
CA GLY A 92 -10.11 5.18 -0.74
C GLY A 92 -8.91 4.26 -0.99
N LYS A 93 -7.89 4.72 -1.73
CA LYS A 93 -6.66 3.95 -1.90
C LYS A 93 -5.87 3.93 -0.61
N CYS A 94 -5.60 5.10 -0.01
CA CYS A 94 -4.84 5.18 1.23
C CYS A 94 -5.48 4.34 2.36
N PHE A 95 -6.81 4.43 2.50
CA PHE A 95 -7.59 3.61 3.42
C PHE A 95 -7.39 2.12 3.14
N LEU A 96 -7.60 1.66 1.90
CA LEU A 96 -7.44 0.24 1.56
C LEU A 96 -6.02 -0.26 1.81
N LEU A 97 -5.00 0.57 1.60
CA LEU A 97 -3.61 0.18 1.87
C LEU A 97 -3.36 -0.03 3.36
N THR A 98 -3.77 0.92 4.20
CA THR A 98 -3.65 0.76 5.66
C THR A 98 -4.54 -0.35 6.20
N PHE A 99 -5.77 -0.48 5.70
CA PHE A 99 -6.71 -1.51 6.13
C PHE A 99 -6.30 -2.92 5.66
N SER A 100 -5.62 -3.05 4.52
CA SER A 100 -5.11 -4.35 4.03
C SER A 100 -4.19 -5.04 5.03
N HIS A 101 -3.47 -4.26 5.84
CA HIS A 101 -2.65 -4.78 6.93
C HIS A 101 -3.51 -5.45 8.01
N VAL A 102 -4.53 -4.75 8.52
CA VAL A 102 -5.44 -5.25 9.55
C VAL A 102 -6.18 -6.50 9.06
N VAL A 103 -6.63 -6.49 7.81
CA VAL A 103 -7.26 -7.65 7.17
C VAL A 103 -6.29 -8.82 7.06
N ALA A 104 -5.05 -8.58 6.63
CA ALA A 104 -4.05 -9.63 6.58
C ALA A 104 -3.84 -10.26 7.96
N ASP A 105 -3.80 -9.45 9.00
CA ASP A 105 -3.56 -9.92 10.35
C ASP A 105 -4.74 -10.70 10.95
N LEU A 106 -5.98 -10.33 10.60
CA LEU A 106 -7.19 -11.07 10.93
C LEU A 106 -7.22 -12.48 10.33
N PHE A 107 -6.72 -12.65 9.11
CA PHE A 107 -6.83 -13.91 8.37
C PHE A 107 -5.57 -14.78 8.44
N LEU A 108 -4.39 -14.18 8.61
CA LEU A 108 -3.09 -14.86 8.52
C LEU A 108 -2.39 -15.01 9.87
N THR A 109 -3.06 -14.57 10.95
CA THR A 109 -2.55 -14.69 12.31
C THR A 109 -3.64 -15.21 13.25
N ALA A 110 -3.25 -16.02 14.25
CA ALA A 110 -4.16 -16.55 15.25
C ALA A 110 -4.44 -15.56 16.40
N SER A 111 -3.64 -14.50 16.54
CA SER A 111 -3.78 -13.51 17.61
C SER A 111 -4.82 -12.45 17.27
N GLU A 112 -5.64 -12.11 18.25
CA GLU A 112 -6.72 -11.13 18.11
C GLU A 112 -6.19 -9.73 17.78
N VAL A 113 -6.99 -8.96 17.03
CA VAL A 113 -6.72 -7.55 16.71
C VAL A 113 -7.86 -6.68 17.21
N SER A 114 -7.57 -5.40 17.48
CA SER A 114 -8.56 -4.44 17.97
C SER A 114 -9.37 -3.80 16.83
N LEU A 115 -10.13 -4.60 16.06
CA LEU A 115 -10.80 -4.13 14.83
C LEU A 115 -11.79 -2.99 15.10
N PHE A 116 -12.60 -3.11 16.16
CA PHE A 116 -13.66 -2.18 16.57
C PHE A 116 -13.23 -1.23 17.71
N TRP A 117 -11.93 -0.99 17.90
CA TRP A 117 -11.48 0.05 18.81
C TRP A 117 -12.22 1.39 18.54
N PRO A 118 -12.77 2.07 19.57
CA PRO A 118 -12.50 1.94 21.00
C PRO A 118 -13.42 0.98 21.80
N PHE A 119 -14.31 0.23 21.14
CA PHE A 119 -15.24 -0.68 21.83
C PHE A 119 -14.59 -1.99 22.28
N GLU A 120 -13.49 -2.38 21.64
CA GLU A 120 -12.65 -3.52 22.00
C GLU A 120 -11.18 -3.13 21.96
N VAL A 121 -10.38 -3.75 22.83
CA VAL A 121 -8.94 -3.54 22.90
C VAL A 121 -8.26 -4.89 23.15
N ASN A 122 -7.45 -5.30 22.21
CA ASN A 122 -6.61 -6.49 22.25
C ASN A 122 -5.15 -6.06 22.20
N TRP A 123 -4.30 -6.71 22.99
CA TRP A 123 -2.87 -6.46 23.00
C TRP A 123 -2.13 -7.77 22.81
N THR A 124 -0.99 -7.69 22.14
CA THR A 124 -0.11 -8.85 22.03
C THR A 124 0.59 -9.10 23.35
N THR A 125 0.49 -10.32 23.87
CA THR A 125 1.26 -10.74 25.04
C THR A 125 2.67 -11.15 24.63
N GLY A 126 3.66 -10.80 25.44
CA GLY A 126 5.04 -11.26 25.26
C GLY A 126 6.07 -10.15 25.38
N TYR A 127 7.30 -10.49 25.00
CA TYR A 127 8.41 -9.55 24.95
C TYR A 127 9.05 -9.61 23.58
N CYS A 128 9.18 -8.45 22.94
CA CYS A 128 9.88 -8.28 21.68
C CYS A 128 10.88 -7.13 21.83
N GLY A 129 12.16 -7.47 21.83
CA GLY A 129 13.25 -6.51 21.90
C GLY A 129 13.77 -6.09 20.52
N TRP A 130 14.72 -5.16 20.49
CA TRP A 130 15.35 -4.70 19.25
C TRP A 130 16.00 -5.82 18.43
N GLY A 131 16.64 -6.79 19.11
CA GLY A 131 17.26 -7.94 18.45
C GLY A 131 16.23 -8.84 17.76
N ASP A 132 15.06 -9.03 18.37
CA ASP A 132 13.99 -9.86 17.82
C ASP A 132 13.41 -9.21 16.56
N ILE A 133 13.20 -7.89 16.57
CA ILE A 133 12.70 -7.17 15.40
C ILE A 133 13.71 -7.23 14.25
N LEU A 134 14.99 -6.97 14.52
CA LEU A 134 16.01 -7.09 13.48
C LEU A 134 16.07 -8.54 12.94
N GLY A 135 15.98 -9.53 13.83
CA GLY A 135 15.86 -10.93 13.45
C GLY A 135 14.66 -11.20 12.54
N THR A 136 13.49 -10.64 12.84
CA THR A 136 12.28 -10.83 12.02
C THR A 136 12.43 -10.24 10.62
N VAL A 137 12.99 -9.03 10.53
CA VAL A 137 13.16 -8.30 9.25
C VAL A 137 14.24 -8.94 8.37
N PHE A 138 15.35 -9.38 8.94
CA PHE A 138 16.49 -9.89 8.16
C PHE A 138 16.53 -11.42 8.02
N LEU A 139 16.19 -12.15 9.09
CA LEU A 139 16.37 -13.61 9.14
C LEU A 139 15.04 -14.35 8.92
N GLN A 140 13.92 -13.80 9.37
CA GLN A 140 12.62 -14.47 9.27
C GLN A 140 11.78 -14.01 8.08
N ALA A 141 12.26 -13.05 7.27
CA ALA A 141 11.57 -12.60 6.06
C ALA A 141 11.22 -13.75 5.08
N PHE A 142 11.93 -14.88 5.15
CA PHE A 142 11.60 -16.09 4.39
C PHE A 142 10.22 -16.67 4.72
N GLN A 143 9.67 -16.40 5.91
CA GLN A 143 8.33 -16.83 6.31
C GLN A 143 7.24 -16.18 5.43
N ASP A 144 7.51 -15.00 4.86
CA ASP A 144 6.58 -14.31 3.97
C ASP A 144 6.62 -14.80 2.52
N ILE A 145 7.51 -15.74 2.16
CA ILE A 145 7.65 -16.22 0.78
C ILE A 145 6.30 -16.70 0.23
N GLY A 146 5.52 -17.44 1.02
CA GLY A 146 4.20 -17.93 0.59
C GLY A 146 3.24 -16.79 0.22
N ILE A 147 3.21 -15.74 1.05
CA ILE A 147 2.37 -14.55 0.83
C ILE A 147 2.84 -13.79 -0.41
N ILE A 148 4.15 -13.61 -0.56
CA ILE A 148 4.77 -12.93 -1.70
C ILE A 148 4.46 -13.68 -3.00
N ILE A 149 4.61 -15.01 -3.02
CA ILE A 149 4.27 -15.84 -4.18
C ILE A 149 2.78 -15.70 -4.52
N GLY A 150 1.90 -15.76 -3.53
CA GLY A 150 0.45 -15.55 -3.73
C GLY A 150 0.14 -14.19 -4.35
N CYS A 151 0.78 -13.13 -3.86
CA CYS A 151 0.68 -11.77 -4.41
C CYS A 151 1.12 -11.70 -5.88
N ILE A 152 2.26 -12.32 -6.21
CA ILE A 152 2.77 -12.38 -7.59
C ILE A 152 1.78 -13.10 -8.51
N VAL A 153 1.21 -14.23 -8.07
CA VAL A 153 0.21 -14.98 -8.84
C VAL A 153 -1.03 -14.12 -9.12
N ILE A 154 -1.55 -13.40 -8.12
CA ILE A 154 -2.68 -12.47 -8.28
C ILE A 154 -2.36 -11.38 -9.32
N MET A 155 -1.16 -10.82 -9.26
CA MET A 155 -0.72 -9.81 -10.23
C MET A 155 -0.64 -10.37 -11.66
N ILE A 156 -0.12 -11.60 -11.83
CA ILE A 156 -0.07 -12.29 -13.13
C ILE A 156 -1.49 -12.52 -13.66
N ILE A 157 -2.40 -13.06 -12.84
CA ILE A 157 -3.80 -13.30 -13.22
C ILE A 157 -4.46 -11.98 -13.66
N LYS A 158 -4.29 -10.90 -12.90
CA LYS A 158 -4.81 -9.57 -13.26
C LYS A 158 -4.30 -9.12 -14.63
N GLN A 159 -3.00 -9.30 -14.91
CA GLN A 159 -2.41 -8.92 -16.19
C GLN A 159 -2.96 -9.77 -17.34
N LEU A 160 -3.15 -11.07 -17.14
CA LEU A 160 -3.75 -11.98 -18.13
C LEU A 160 -5.20 -11.58 -18.44
N VAL A 161 -6.02 -11.33 -17.41
CA VAL A 161 -7.41 -10.88 -17.57
C VAL A 161 -7.47 -9.55 -18.32
N ARG A 162 -6.62 -8.58 -17.96
CA ARG A 162 -6.54 -7.28 -18.63
C ARG A 162 -6.12 -7.41 -20.09
N LYS A 163 -5.16 -8.27 -20.41
CA LYS A 163 -4.70 -8.54 -21.78
C LYS A 163 -5.79 -9.22 -22.60
N SER A 164 -6.52 -10.17 -22.02
CA SER A 164 -7.66 -10.83 -22.66
C SER A 164 -8.80 -9.85 -22.93
N SER A 165 -9.17 -9.02 -21.94
CA SER A 165 -10.21 -7.99 -22.11
C SER A 165 -9.85 -6.95 -23.19
N ARG A 166 -8.59 -6.51 -23.27
CA ARG A 166 -8.11 -5.64 -24.36
C ARG A 166 -8.21 -6.32 -25.74
N ARG A 167 -7.99 -7.64 -25.81
CA ARG A 167 -8.06 -8.43 -27.05
C ARG A 167 -9.51 -8.67 -27.53
N TRP A 168 -10.47 -8.70 -26.60
CA TRP A 168 -11.89 -8.97 -26.88
C TRP A 168 -12.74 -7.71 -27.09
N ASN A 169 -12.19 -6.50 -26.96
CA ASN A 169 -12.94 -5.27 -27.25
C ASN A 169 -13.03 -5.04 -28.77
N PRO A 170 -14.19 -5.26 -29.42
CA PRO A 170 -14.30 -5.20 -30.88
C PRO A 170 -14.20 -3.76 -31.44
N TYR A 171 -14.23 -2.74 -30.57
CA TYR A 171 -14.24 -1.32 -30.95
C TYR A 171 -12.84 -0.66 -30.97
N TRP A 172 -11.75 -1.42 -30.83
CA TRP A 172 -10.41 -0.88 -30.61
C TRP A 172 -9.53 -0.47 -31.84
N PRO A 173 -9.95 -0.41 -33.13
CA PRO A 173 -9.04 0.15 -34.15
C PRO A 173 -9.19 1.66 -34.44
N PHE A 174 -10.20 2.39 -33.94
CA PHE A 174 -10.56 3.70 -34.51
C PHE A 174 -10.32 4.96 -33.66
N TYR A 175 -9.32 4.98 -32.79
CA TYR A 175 -8.79 6.26 -32.26
C TYR A 175 -7.26 6.25 -32.22
N ARG A 176 -6.64 6.44 -33.38
CA ARG A 176 -5.36 7.17 -33.44
C ARG A 176 -5.71 8.65 -33.34
N PRO A 177 -5.09 9.45 -32.46
CA PRO A 177 -5.21 10.89 -32.57
C PRO A 177 -4.64 11.28 -33.94
N ALA A 178 -5.48 11.88 -34.77
CA ALA A 178 -5.06 12.53 -36.00
C ALA A 178 -3.92 13.50 -35.66
N PHE A 179 -2.90 13.51 -36.51
CA PHE A 179 -1.90 14.55 -36.60
C PHE A 179 -2.49 15.93 -36.28
N ASP A 180 -1.99 16.57 -35.22
CA ASP A 180 -2.28 17.96 -34.94
C ASP A 180 -1.51 18.82 -35.96
N ILE A 181 -2.23 19.28 -36.98
CA ILE A 181 -1.73 20.13 -38.07
C ILE A 181 -1.61 21.61 -37.62
N SER A 182 -1.69 21.94 -36.34
CA SER A 182 -1.46 23.32 -35.86
C SER A 182 0.00 23.79 -35.91
N SER A 183 0.94 22.94 -36.35
CA SER A 183 2.37 23.27 -36.48
C SER A 183 2.79 23.94 -37.80
N ILE A 184 1.88 24.29 -38.72
CA ILE A 184 2.23 25.02 -39.94
C ILE A 184 1.17 26.06 -40.30
N ARG A 185 1.22 27.24 -39.66
CA ARG A 185 0.86 28.50 -40.32
C ARG A 185 1.55 29.70 -39.64
N LEU A 186 2.45 30.29 -40.41
CA LEU A 186 2.78 31.72 -40.46
C LEU A 186 3.78 32.26 -39.44
N ILE A 187 5.04 31.93 -39.73
CA ILE A 187 6.09 32.93 -39.97
C ILE A 187 5.49 34.25 -40.48
N GLY A 188 5.79 35.35 -39.77
CA GLY A 188 5.88 36.68 -40.37
C GLY A 188 4.95 37.75 -39.79
N ARG A 189 5.41 38.46 -38.76
CA ARG A 189 5.32 39.94 -38.72
C ARG A 189 6.33 40.52 -37.73
N ARG A 190 7.36 41.13 -38.30
CA ARG A 190 8.37 41.99 -37.67
C ARG A 190 8.06 43.43 -38.10
N LYS A 191 8.23 44.39 -37.17
CA LYS A 191 8.26 45.87 -37.34
C LYS A 191 6.94 46.58 -37.65
N ARG A 192 6.45 47.41 -36.72
CA ARG A 192 6.91 48.80 -36.53
C ARG A 192 6.75 49.19 -35.07
#